data_AF-A0AAE7E441-F1
#
_entry.id   AF-A0AAE7E441-F1
#
_cell.length_a   1.000
_cell.length_b   1.000
_cell.length_c   1.000
_cell.angle_alpha   90.00
_cell.angle_beta   90.00
_cell.angle_gamma   90.00
#
_symmetry.space_group_name_H-M   'P 1'
#
loop_
_entity.id
_entity.type
_entity.pdbx_description
1 polymer ?
#
loop_
_entity_poly.entity_id
_entity_poly.type
_entity_poly.pdbx_seq_one_letter_code
_entity_poly.pdbx_strand_id
1 'polypeptide(L)' 'MKLLILLFYSILFISCTSNENTIEDCTKVNKKYKIENVLNYRTGERVEKVFCID' A
#
# COMPACT_ATOMS: atom_id res chain seq x y z
N MET A 1 11.11 -32.66 -6.45
CA MET A 1 10.94 -31.55 -7.42
C MET A 1 9.56 -30.85 -7.34
N LYS A 2 8.43 -31.56 -7.27
CA LYS A 2 7.08 -30.92 -7.18
C LYS A 2 6.86 -30.03 -5.95
N LEU A 3 7.40 -30.41 -4.79
CA LEU A 3 7.25 -29.63 -3.55
C LEU A 3 7.97 -28.26 -3.57
N LEU A 4 9.12 -28.20 -4.25
CA LEU A 4 9.91 -26.97 -4.40
C LEU A 4 9.20 -25.93 -5.27
N ILE A 5 8.48 -26.39 -6.29
CA ILE A 5 7.69 -25.50 -7.17
C ILE A 5 6.54 -24.86 -6.37
N LEU A 6 5.86 -25.64 -5.52
CA LEU A 6 4.79 -25.16 -4.65
C LEU A 6 5.26 -24.11 -3.64
N LEU A 7 6.44 -24.29 -3.04
CA LEU A 7 7.07 -23.31 -2.16
C LEU A 7 7.46 -22.01 -2.86
N PHE A 8 7.78 -22.07 -4.16
CA PHE A 8 8.12 -20.89 -4.95
C PHE A 8 6.87 -20.05 -5.27
N TYR A 9 5.73 -20.69 -5.52
CA TYR A 9 4.46 -20.00 -5.78
C TYR A 9 3.97 -19.20 -4.57
N SER A 10 4.13 -19.69 -3.34
CA SER A 10 3.66 -18.98 -2.14
C SER A 10 4.43 -17.69 -1.84
N ILE A 11 5.69 -17.57 -2.26
CA ILE A 11 6.50 -16.35 -2.06
C ILE A 11 6.03 -15.22 -3.00
N LEU A 12 5.49 -15.54 -4.17
CA LEU A 12 5.07 -14.54 -5.17
C LEU A 12 3.78 -13.78 -4.78
N PHE A 13 2.99 -14.27 -3.82
CA PHE A 13 1.73 -13.64 -3.42
C PHE A 13 1.84 -12.66 -2.24
N ILE A 14 2.98 -12.61 -1.54
CA ILE A 14 3.15 -11.75 -0.35
C ILE A 14 3.18 -10.26 -0.72
N SER A 15 3.53 -9.91 -1.96
CA SER A 15 3.71 -8.52 -2.40
C SER A 15 2.42 -7.81 -2.85
N CYS A 16 1.24 -8.43 -2.74
CA CYS A 16 -0.03 -7.86 -3.22
C CYS A 16 -0.84 -7.07 -2.18
N THR A 17 -0.27 -6.73 -1.02
CA THR A 17 -0.99 -5.84 -0.09
C THR A 17 -0.83 -4.39 -0.55
N SER A 18 -1.94 -3.74 -0.91
CA SER A 18 -1.96 -2.31 -1.19
C SER A 18 -1.81 -1.57 0.14
N ASN A 19 -0.59 -1.13 0.47
CA ASN A 19 -0.30 -0.29 1.63
C ASN A 19 -0.75 1.15 1.36
N GLU A 20 -2.05 1.36 1.23
CA GLU A 20 -2.62 2.71 1.24
C GLU A 20 -2.93 3.10 2.68
N ASN A 21 -2.31 4.18 3.16
CA ASN A 21 -2.59 4.71 4.48
C ASN A 21 -3.97 5.35 4.49
N THR A 22 -4.72 5.12 5.55
CA THR A 22 -5.96 5.86 5.83
C THR A 22 -5.71 6.95 6.88
N ILE A 23 -6.68 7.86 7.04
CA ILE A 23 -6.64 8.86 8.12
C ILE A 23 -6.62 8.18 9.49
N GLU A 24 -7.35 7.08 9.63
CA GLU A 24 -7.41 6.29 10.86
C GLU A 24 -6.03 5.72 11.22
N ASP A 25 -5.27 5.25 10.22
CA ASP A 25 -3.92 4.72 10.42
C ASP A 25 -2.95 5.79 10.94
N CYS A 26 -2.99 7.00 10.37
CA CYS A 26 -2.16 8.11 10.86
C CYS A 26 -2.54 8.53 12.28
N THR A 27 -3.84 8.54 12.58
CA THR A 27 -4.36 8.92 13.90
C THR A 27 -3.98 7.88 14.97
N LYS A 28 -4.01 6.58 14.65
CA LYS A 28 -3.59 5.49 15.55
C LYS A 28 -2.14 5.61 16.00
N VAL A 29 -1.28 6.16 15.14
CA VAL A 29 0.15 6.39 15.46
C VAL A 29 0.44 7.80 15.98
N ASN A 30 -0.59 8.56 16.38
CA ASN A 30 -0.50 9.95 16.86
C ASN A 30 0.23 10.88 15.87
N LYS A 31 0.11 10.62 14.56
CA LYS A 31 0.62 11.49 13.50
C LYS A 31 -0.49 12.34 12.93
N LYS A 32 -0.12 13.53 12.45
CA LYS A 32 -1.01 14.34 11.61
C LYS A 32 -1.13 13.68 10.24
N TYR A 33 -2.14 14.09 9.48
CA TYR A 33 -2.33 13.62 8.12
C TYR A 33 -2.41 14.79 7.14
N LYS A 34 -1.99 14.54 5.91
CA LYS A 34 -2.15 15.44 4.77
C LYS A 34 -2.76 14.66 3.62
N ILE A 35 -3.77 15.24 2.98
CA ILE A 35 -4.36 14.70 1.77
C ILE A 35 -3.72 15.42 0.59
N GLU A 36 -3.16 14.67 -0.35
CA GLU A 36 -2.60 15.20 -1.58
C GLU A 36 -3.18 14.52 -2.80
N ASN A 37 -3.37 15.28 -3.87
CA ASN A 37 -3.79 14.74 -5.15
C ASN A 37 -2.55 14.30 -5.95
N VAL A 38 -2.38 12.98 -6.09
CA VAL A 38 -1.20 12.36 -6.71
C VAL A 38 -1.58 11.63 -8.00
N LEU A 39 -0.65 11.56 -8.94
CA LEU A 39 -0.85 10.76 -10.15
C LEU A 39 -0.68 9.28 -9.81
N ASN A 40 -1.73 8.50 -10.00
CA ASN A 40 -1.66 7.06 -9.96
C ASN A 40 -1.02 6.56 -11.27
N TYR A 41 0.25 6.16 -11.22
CA TYR A 41 0.96 5.67 -12.41
C TYR A 41 0.41 4.37 -13.01
N ARG A 42 -0.42 3.62 -12.26
CA ARG A 42 -1.07 2.40 -12.77
C ARG A 42 -2.28 2.71 -13.64
N THR A 43 -3.10 3.68 -13.23
CA THR A 43 -4.35 4.04 -13.95
C THR A 43 -4.19 5.28 -14.83
N GLY A 44 -3.16 6.10 -14.60
CA GLY A 44 -2.99 7.41 -15.23
C GLY A 44 -3.87 8.51 -14.63
N GLU A 45 -4.62 8.21 -13.57
CA GLU A 45 -5.58 9.14 -12.98
C GLU A 45 -5.01 9.87 -11.77
N ARG A 46 -5.56 11.06 -11.50
CA ARG A 46 -5.29 11.86 -10.31
C ARG A 46 -6.17 11.35 -9.16
N VAL A 47 -5.55 10.86 -8.09
CA VAL A 47 -6.26 10.29 -6.93
C VAL A 47 -5.83 11.00 -5.65
N GLU A 48 -6.76 11.12 -4.70
CA GLU A 48 -6.44 11.61 -3.35
C GLU A 48 -5.73 10.52 -2.56
N LYS A 49 -4.54 10.82 -2.03
CA LYS A 49 -3.80 9.95 -1.11
C LYS A 49 -3.57 10.63 0.23
N VAL A 50 -3.71 9.84 1.30
CA VAL A 50 -3.40 10.24 2.66
C VAL A 50 -1.94 9.95 2.96
N PHE A 51 -1.23 10.95 3.46
CA PHE A 51 0.15 10.85 3.95
C PHE A 51 0.17 11.17 5.43
N CYS A 52 0.78 10.30 6.23
CA CYS A 52 1.04 10.59 7.64
C CYS A 52 2.27 11.49 7.74
N ILE A 53 2.15 12.60 8.47
CA ILE A 53 3.21 13.58 8.69
C ILE A 53 3.38 13.85 10.20
N ASP A 54 4.57 14.32 10.58
CA ASP A 54 4.89 14.65 11.97
C ASP A 54 4.33 16.03 12.39
#